data_AF-A0A212PJR2-F1
#
_entry.id   AF-A0A212PJR2-F1
#
_cell.length_a   1.000
_cell.length_b   1.000
_cell.length_c   1.000
_cell.angle_alpha   90.00
_cell.angle_beta   90.00
_cell.angle_gamma   90.00
#
_symmetry.space_group_name_H-M   'P 1'
#
loop_
_entity.id
_entity.type
_entity.pdbx_description
1 polymer ?
#
loop_
_entity_poly.entity_id
_entity_poly.type
_entity_poly.pdbx_seq_one_letter_code
_entity_poly.pdbx_strand_id
1 'polypeptide(L)'
;MFAKEFSSDLAFEADGTMLVLLSSKNECAGYSLTRCSRRGDPMERLEIKDSPPEFEEFHPDSLTCGHGQIYLIDRAGMKAVVTDAKGGFKAGYFITADKKGSSEKSAVESFLIDDDGNISFNLSCNSEPVVISFKEDEPSTVTCVTQRPRDGLTLGLIAFVGFFVGCYLVA
;
A
#
# COMPACT_ATOMS: atom_id res chain seq x y z
N MET A 1 -29.26 -9.23 -10.31
CA MET A 1 -28.17 -10.21 -10.45
C MET A 1 -26.88 -9.43 -10.28
N PHE A 2 -26.31 -9.40 -9.07
CA PHE A 2 -25.11 -8.61 -8.80
C PHE A 2 -23.90 -9.33 -9.40
N ALA A 3 -23.23 -8.69 -10.36
CA ALA A 3 -21.93 -9.16 -10.83
C ALA A 3 -21.00 -9.19 -9.63
N LYS A 4 -20.39 -10.33 -9.36
CA LYS A 4 -19.39 -10.46 -8.30
C LYS A 4 -18.14 -9.74 -8.81
N GLU A 5 -17.85 -8.56 -8.28
CA GLU A 5 -16.64 -7.83 -8.64
C GLU A 5 -15.43 -8.53 -8.02
N PHE A 6 -14.58 -9.07 -8.88
CA PHE A 6 -13.27 -9.57 -8.53
C PHE A 6 -12.23 -8.67 -9.17
N SER A 7 -11.23 -8.27 -8.39
CA SER A 7 -9.99 -7.72 -8.94
C SER A 7 -8.96 -8.83 -8.98
N SER A 8 -8.17 -8.86 -10.04
CA SER A 8 -6.98 -9.70 -10.12
C SER A 8 -5.82 -8.85 -10.59
N ASP A 9 -4.68 -9.01 -9.93
CA ASP A 9 -3.43 -8.38 -10.35
C ASP A 9 -2.30 -9.41 -10.30
N LEU A 10 -1.20 -9.13 -10.99
CA LEU A 10 -0.04 -10.01 -11.06
C LEU A 10 1.26 -9.21 -11.04
N ALA A 11 2.27 -9.75 -10.35
CA ALA A 11 3.63 -9.25 -10.46
C ALA A 11 4.62 -10.40 -10.52
N PHE A 12 5.88 -10.06 -10.80
CA PHE A 12 6.96 -11.01 -10.91
C PHE A 12 8.02 -10.70 -9.86
N GLU A 13 8.44 -11.73 -9.14
CA GLU A 13 9.63 -11.68 -8.30
C GLU A 13 10.90 -11.73 -9.18
N ALA A 14 12.05 -11.39 -8.59
CA ALA A 14 13.33 -11.32 -9.32
C ALA A 14 13.77 -12.66 -9.92
N ASP A 15 13.33 -13.78 -9.35
CA ASP A 15 13.61 -15.14 -9.85
C ASP A 15 12.66 -15.57 -10.99
N GLY A 16 11.70 -14.72 -11.36
CA GLY A 16 10.69 -15.00 -12.37
C GLY A 16 9.48 -15.80 -11.86
N THR A 17 9.37 -16.01 -10.56
CA THR A 17 8.15 -16.50 -9.90
C THR A 17 7.04 -15.47 -10.06
N MET A 18 5.84 -15.93 -10.40
CA MET A 18 4.68 -15.06 -10.55
C MET A 18 3.93 -14.98 -9.23
N LEU A 19 3.56 -13.79 -8.81
CA LEU A 19 2.70 -13.57 -7.67
C LEU A 19 1.34 -13.10 -8.18
N VAL A 20 0.28 -13.78 -7.77
CA VAL A 20 -1.10 -13.52 -8.21
C VAL A 20 -1.91 -13.04 -7.02
N LEU A 21 -2.49 -11.85 -7.12
CA LEU A 21 -3.47 -11.32 -6.19
C LEU A 21 -4.87 -11.60 -6.75
N LEU A 22 -5.71 -12.19 -5.93
CA LEU A 22 -7.15 -12.26 -6.17
C LEU A 22 -7.84 -11.56 -5.02
N SER A 23 -8.62 -10.53 -5.33
CA SER A 23 -9.33 -9.74 -4.34
C SER A 23 -10.82 -9.80 -4.62
N SER A 24 -11.61 -10.08 -3.59
CA SER A 24 -13.07 -10.01 -3.66
C SER A 24 -13.55 -8.87 -2.77
N LYS A 25 -14.42 -8.03 -3.31
CA LYS A 25 -15.02 -6.91 -2.57
C LYS A 25 -16.15 -7.33 -1.62
N ASN A 26 -16.49 -8.62 -1.55
CA ASN A 26 -17.55 -9.09 -0.68
C ASN A 26 -17.01 -9.43 0.71
N GLU A 27 -17.72 -8.96 1.74
CA GLU A 27 -17.40 -8.99 3.17
C GLU A 27 -17.04 -10.39 3.77
N CYS A 28 -17.23 -11.47 3.01
CA CYS A 28 -16.87 -12.85 3.42
C CYS A 28 -15.69 -13.46 2.65
N ALA A 29 -15.20 -12.80 1.60
CA ALA A 29 -14.10 -13.29 0.77
C ALA A 29 -12.98 -12.25 0.83
N GLY A 30 -12.02 -12.46 1.73
CA GLY A 30 -10.78 -11.68 1.76
C GLY A 30 -9.99 -11.82 0.44
N TYR A 31 -8.81 -11.22 0.42
CA TYR A 31 -7.90 -11.41 -0.70
C TYR A 31 -7.11 -12.72 -0.54
N SER A 32 -6.59 -13.25 -1.64
CA SER A 32 -5.58 -14.31 -1.63
C SER A 32 -4.38 -13.89 -2.48
N LEU A 33 -3.20 -14.18 -1.95
CA LEU A 33 -1.94 -13.99 -2.63
C LEU A 33 -1.34 -15.37 -2.88
N THR A 34 -1.04 -15.70 -4.13
CA THR A 34 -0.55 -17.03 -4.52
C THR A 34 0.70 -16.89 -5.34
N ARG A 35 1.78 -17.53 -4.91
CA ARG A 35 2.96 -17.77 -5.75
C ARG A 35 2.65 -18.85 -6.75
N CYS A 36 3.02 -18.58 -7.98
CA CYS A 36 2.90 -19.48 -9.10
C CYS A 36 4.25 -19.62 -9.79
N SER A 37 4.49 -20.79 -10.36
CA SER A 37 5.61 -21.04 -11.26
C SER A 37 5.54 -20.07 -12.43
N ARG A 38 6.66 -19.92 -13.16
CA ARG A 38 6.69 -19.15 -14.41
C ARG A 38 5.68 -19.66 -15.47
N ARG A 39 5.18 -20.89 -15.31
CA ARG A 39 4.15 -21.50 -16.19
C ARG A 39 2.73 -21.29 -15.67
N GLY A 40 2.55 -20.66 -14.51
CA GLY A 40 1.27 -20.40 -13.88
C GLY A 40 0.78 -21.49 -12.92
N ASP A 41 1.61 -22.50 -12.62
CA ASP A 41 1.24 -23.54 -11.66
C ASP A 41 1.29 -22.99 -10.23
N PRO A 42 0.25 -23.11 -9.40
CA PRO A 42 0.29 -22.63 -8.04
C PRO A 42 1.33 -23.41 -7.22
N MET A 43 2.19 -22.69 -6.51
CA MET A 43 3.27 -23.23 -5.68
C MET A 43 2.94 -23.09 -4.20
N GLU A 44 2.57 -21.88 -3.78
CA GLU A 44 2.34 -21.55 -2.37
C GLU A 44 1.30 -20.44 -2.24
N ARG A 45 0.47 -20.51 -1.20
CA ARG A 45 -0.38 -19.39 -0.80
C ARG A 45 0.38 -18.55 0.22
N LEU A 46 0.55 -17.26 -0.07
CA LEU A 46 1.17 -16.30 0.85
C LEU A 46 0.10 -15.69 1.75
N GLU A 47 0.40 -15.63 3.04
CA GLU A 47 -0.40 -14.95 4.05
C GLU A 47 0.41 -13.79 4.61
N ILE A 48 -0.23 -12.63 4.76
CA ILE A 48 0.40 -11.51 5.46
C ILE A 48 0.42 -11.83 6.95
N LYS A 49 1.61 -11.83 7.53
CA LYS A 49 1.84 -12.13 8.94
C LYS A 49 2.23 -10.85 9.68
N ASP A 50 1.93 -10.84 10.97
CA ASP A 50 2.31 -9.75 11.89
C ASP A 50 1.77 -8.37 11.45
N SER A 51 0.66 -8.35 10.71
CA SER A 51 -0.02 -7.12 10.32
C SER A 51 -0.64 -6.45 11.54
N PRO A 52 -0.39 -5.15 11.78
CA PRO A 52 -1.05 -4.40 12.84
C PRO A 52 -2.59 -4.35 12.68
N PRO A 53 -3.35 -4.22 13.78
CA PRO A 53 -4.83 -4.21 13.74
C PRO A 53 -5.44 -3.15 12.82
N GLU A 54 -4.78 -2.02 12.65
CA GLU A 54 -5.22 -0.93 11.77
C GLU A 54 -5.23 -1.30 10.26
N PHE A 55 -4.58 -2.41 9.91
CA PHE A 55 -4.59 -3.04 8.58
C PHE A 55 -5.44 -4.33 8.53
N GLU A 56 -6.26 -4.63 9.53
CA GLU A 56 -7.21 -5.77 9.47
C GLU A 56 -8.27 -5.58 8.37
N GLU A 57 -8.78 -4.35 8.21
CA GLU A 57 -9.64 -3.96 7.10
C GLU A 57 -8.78 -3.49 5.91
N PHE A 58 -8.01 -4.41 5.33
CA PHE A 58 -7.17 -4.16 4.16
C PHE A 58 -7.62 -5.02 2.98
N HIS A 59 -8.00 -4.36 1.89
CA HIS A 59 -8.52 -5.00 0.68
C HIS A 59 -7.63 -4.64 -0.52
N PRO A 60 -6.42 -5.21 -0.61
CA PRO A 60 -5.53 -4.91 -1.71
C PRO A 60 -6.19 -5.29 -3.03
N ASP A 61 -6.08 -4.41 -4.01
CA ASP A 61 -6.58 -4.62 -5.37
C ASP A 61 -5.48 -4.52 -6.42
N SER A 62 -4.26 -4.14 -5.99
CA SER A 62 -3.08 -4.09 -6.82
C SER A 62 -1.84 -4.57 -6.07
N LEU A 63 -0.88 -5.11 -6.83
CA LEU A 63 0.36 -5.67 -6.30
C LEU A 63 1.56 -5.32 -7.19
N THR A 64 2.73 -5.16 -6.58
CA THR A 64 4.00 -5.17 -7.30
C THR A 64 5.12 -5.76 -6.44
N CYS A 65 6.21 -6.16 -7.07
CA CYS A 65 7.39 -6.71 -6.40
C CYS A 65 8.62 -5.90 -6.80
N GLY A 66 9.51 -5.65 -5.83
CA GLY A 66 10.76 -4.91 -6.04
C GLY A 66 11.62 -4.99 -4.79
N HIS A 67 12.94 -4.94 -4.94
CA HIS A 67 13.87 -4.91 -3.79
C HIS A 67 13.70 -6.05 -2.76
N GLY A 68 13.24 -7.22 -3.21
CA GLY A 68 12.96 -8.37 -2.32
C GLY A 68 11.70 -8.20 -1.44
N GLN A 69 10.89 -7.18 -1.74
CA GLN A 69 9.67 -6.82 -1.03
C GLN A 69 8.45 -6.97 -1.95
N ILE A 70 7.31 -7.17 -1.32
CA ILE A 70 6.00 -7.23 -1.96
C ILE A 70 5.21 -6.01 -1.49
N TYR A 71 4.71 -5.25 -2.45
CA TYR A 71 3.93 -4.04 -2.22
C TYR A 71 2.49 -4.32 -2.60
N LEU A 72 1.59 -4.09 -1.66
CA LEU A 72 0.15 -4.31 -1.81
C LEU A 72 -0.56 -2.98 -1.60
N ILE A 73 -1.47 -2.65 -2.51
CA ILE A 73 -2.18 -1.37 -2.48
C ILE A 73 -3.68 -1.62 -2.50
N ASP A 74 -4.36 -1.04 -1.53
CA ASP A 74 -5.80 -0.88 -1.48
C ASP A 74 -6.11 0.54 -1.99
N ARG A 75 -6.46 0.65 -3.28
CA ARG A 75 -6.62 1.96 -3.92
C ARG A 75 -7.84 2.70 -3.40
N ALA A 76 -8.89 1.98 -3.01
CA ALA A 76 -10.14 2.54 -2.52
C ALA A 76 -10.09 2.87 -1.02
N GLY A 77 -9.46 2.00 -0.24
CA GLY A 77 -9.18 2.20 1.19
C GLY A 77 -8.03 3.17 1.44
N MET A 78 -7.29 3.55 0.39
CA MET A 78 -6.15 4.46 0.45
C MET A 78 -5.08 3.94 1.43
N LYS A 79 -4.80 2.64 1.37
CA LYS A 79 -3.78 1.98 2.20
C LYS A 79 -2.72 1.32 1.32
N ALA A 80 -1.48 1.33 1.78
CA ALA A 80 -0.42 0.53 1.19
C ALA A 80 0.22 -0.33 2.29
N VAL A 81 0.52 -1.58 1.98
CA VAL A 81 1.22 -2.51 2.86
C VAL A 81 2.43 -3.04 2.14
N VAL A 82 3.54 -3.12 2.86
CA VAL A 82 4.80 -3.65 2.36
C VAL A 82 5.19 -4.84 3.22
N THR A 83 5.52 -5.94 2.56
CA THR A 83 5.94 -7.18 3.19
C THR A 83 7.27 -7.65 2.62
N ASP A 84 7.99 -8.49 3.36
CA ASP A 84 9.06 -9.27 2.75
C ASP A 84 8.49 -10.35 1.82
N ALA A 85 9.38 -10.98 1.04
CA ALA A 85 9.00 -12.11 0.20
C ALA A 85 8.21 -13.21 0.95
N LYS A 86 8.39 -13.41 2.26
CA LYS A 86 7.66 -14.47 3.00
C LYS A 86 6.31 -14.01 3.53
N GLY A 87 5.88 -12.79 3.21
CA GLY A 87 4.63 -12.20 3.67
C GLY A 87 4.73 -11.58 5.07
N GLY A 88 5.94 -11.44 5.63
CA GLY A 88 6.13 -10.75 6.91
C GLY A 88 5.92 -9.25 6.73
N PHE A 89 5.00 -8.65 7.50
CA PHE A 89 4.75 -7.21 7.46
C PHE A 89 6.03 -6.41 7.78
N LYS A 90 6.31 -5.40 6.94
CA LYS A 90 7.45 -4.48 7.12
C LYS A 90 6.97 -3.07 7.42
N ALA A 91 6.00 -2.59 6.64
CA ALA A 91 5.47 -1.25 6.80
C ALA A 91 4.04 -1.16 6.27
N GLY A 92 3.30 -0.17 6.76
CA GLY A 92 1.96 0.13 6.31
C GLY A 92 1.74 1.64 6.31
N TYR A 93 0.98 2.12 5.33
CA TYR A 93 0.77 3.55 5.09
C TYR A 93 -0.70 3.84 4.89
N PHE A 94 -1.17 4.93 5.51
CA PHE A 94 -2.45 5.55 5.22
C PHE A 94 -2.21 6.71 4.27
N ILE A 95 -2.70 6.59 3.06
CA ILE A 95 -2.59 7.60 2.03
C ILE A 95 -3.72 8.60 2.27
N THR A 96 -3.37 9.82 2.62
CA THR A 96 -4.33 10.90 2.85
C THR A 96 -4.13 12.00 1.81
N ALA A 97 -5.23 12.60 1.36
CA ALA A 97 -5.21 13.80 0.56
C ALA A 97 -6.17 14.81 1.18
N ASP A 98 -5.62 15.93 1.67
CA ASP A 98 -6.42 17.00 2.26
C ASP A 98 -7.14 17.81 1.17
N LYS A 99 -8.31 17.32 0.75
CA LYS A 99 -9.24 18.11 -0.07
C LYS A 99 -10.14 18.95 0.83
N LYS A 100 -9.78 20.21 1.09
CA LYS A 100 -10.73 21.19 1.65
C LYS A 100 -11.89 21.40 0.67
N GLY A 101 -13.09 20.95 1.04
CA GLY A 101 -14.35 21.33 0.38
C GLY A 101 -14.82 20.45 -0.79
N SER A 102 -14.34 19.21 -0.92
CA SER A 102 -14.84 18.26 -1.93
C SER A 102 -15.52 17.07 -1.26
N SER A 103 -16.68 16.68 -1.80
CA SER A 103 -17.40 15.45 -1.42
C SER A 103 -16.91 14.20 -2.17
N GLU A 104 -15.94 14.35 -3.06
CA GLU A 104 -15.42 13.22 -3.84
C GLU A 104 -14.43 12.42 -3.01
N LYS A 105 -14.67 11.11 -2.92
CA LYS A 105 -13.69 10.18 -2.34
C LYS A 105 -12.42 10.23 -3.18
N SER A 106 -11.29 10.50 -2.52
CA SER A 106 -9.99 10.33 -3.13
C SER A 106 -9.69 8.84 -3.27
N ALA A 107 -9.07 8.46 -4.37
CA ALA A 107 -8.58 7.10 -4.59
C ALA A 107 -7.20 7.18 -5.23
N VAL A 108 -6.40 6.14 -5.02
CA VAL A 108 -5.15 5.95 -5.76
C VAL A 108 -5.51 5.54 -7.19
N GLU A 109 -5.04 6.29 -8.18
CA GLU A 109 -5.24 5.93 -9.60
C GLU A 109 -4.09 5.07 -10.12
N SER A 110 -2.87 5.45 -9.79
CA SER A 110 -1.65 4.73 -10.15
C SER A 110 -0.57 4.93 -9.11
N PHE A 111 0.45 4.07 -9.15
CA PHE A 111 1.63 4.18 -8.33
C PHE A 111 2.87 3.73 -9.11
N LEU A 112 4.03 4.17 -8.67
CA LEU A 112 5.34 3.81 -9.21
C LEU A 112 6.29 3.53 -8.07
N ILE A 113 7.19 2.57 -8.25
CA ILE A 113 8.27 2.27 -7.32
C ILE A 113 9.58 2.56 -8.03
N ASP A 114 10.47 3.32 -7.40
CA ASP A 114 11.79 3.62 -7.93
C ASP A 114 12.87 2.61 -7.50
N ASP A 115 14.08 2.81 -8.02
CA ASP A 115 15.23 1.94 -7.75
C ASP A 115 15.73 2.02 -6.29
N ASP A 116 15.24 2.98 -5.50
CA ASP A 116 15.52 3.07 -4.06
C ASP A 116 14.37 2.51 -3.21
N GLY A 117 13.30 2.04 -3.85
CA GLY A 117 12.11 1.48 -3.20
C GLY A 117 11.10 2.54 -2.75
N ASN A 118 11.27 3.81 -3.13
CA ASN A 118 10.29 4.85 -2.85
C ASN A 118 9.03 4.64 -3.69
N ILE A 119 7.85 4.90 -3.12
CA ILE A 119 6.58 4.77 -3.83
C ILE A 119 5.99 6.14 -4.11
N SER A 120 5.72 6.42 -5.38
CA SER A 120 4.96 7.59 -5.83
C SER A 120 3.53 7.19 -6.13
N PHE A 121 2.54 7.92 -5.62
CA PHE A 121 1.11 7.69 -5.84
C PHE A 121 0.50 8.86 -6.62
N ASN A 122 -0.21 8.58 -7.70
CA ASN A 122 -1.12 9.54 -8.33
C ASN A 122 -2.52 9.33 -7.77
N LEU A 123 -3.12 10.42 -7.27
CA LEU A 123 -4.45 10.39 -6.68
C LEU A 123 -5.43 11.13 -7.57
N SER A 124 -6.65 10.64 -7.69
CA SER A 124 -7.72 11.27 -8.50
C SER A 124 -8.04 12.71 -8.11
N CYS A 125 -7.63 13.09 -6.90
CA CYS A 125 -7.86 14.40 -6.30
C CYS A 125 -6.73 15.42 -6.49
N ASN A 126 -5.54 14.99 -6.91
CA ASN A 126 -4.33 15.79 -6.86
C ASN A 126 -3.75 16.01 -8.26
N SER A 127 -3.15 17.18 -8.48
CA SER A 127 -2.42 17.49 -9.72
C SER A 127 -0.96 17.04 -9.69
N GLU A 128 -0.44 16.67 -8.52
CA GLU A 128 0.95 16.24 -8.32
C GLU A 128 0.99 14.87 -7.60
N PRO A 129 1.95 14.00 -7.94
CA PRO A 129 2.12 12.71 -7.28
C PRO A 129 2.57 12.89 -5.82
N VAL A 130 2.08 12.02 -4.95
CA VAL A 130 2.51 11.88 -3.56
C VAL A 130 3.67 10.89 -3.49
N VAL A 131 4.86 11.33 -3.10
CA VAL A 131 6.03 10.45 -2.95
C VAL A 131 6.23 10.07 -1.49
N ILE A 132 6.31 8.77 -1.23
CA ILE A 132 6.63 8.17 0.07
C ILE A 132 8.00 7.52 -0.05
N SER A 133 8.98 8.05 0.69
CA SER A 133 10.30 7.45 0.78
C SER A 133 10.38 6.42 1.88
N PHE A 134 10.93 5.25 1.55
CA PHE A 134 11.14 4.17 2.51
C PHE A 134 12.46 4.39 3.22
N LYS A 135 12.44 4.40 4.55
CA LYS A 135 13.63 4.17 5.36
C LYS A 135 13.41 2.89 6.13
N GLU A 136 14.26 1.89 5.89
CA GLU A 136 14.14 0.53 6.43
C GLU A 136 14.08 0.44 7.97
N ASP A 137 14.28 1.54 8.70
CA ASP A 137 14.46 1.57 10.15
C ASP A 137 13.33 2.22 10.98
N GLU A 138 12.22 2.72 10.39
CA GLU A 138 11.12 3.31 11.19
C GLU A 138 9.71 2.96 10.70
N PRO A 139 8.84 2.37 11.55
CA PRO A 139 7.42 2.22 11.25
C PRO A 139 6.80 3.61 11.21
N SER A 140 6.64 4.14 10.01
CA SER A 140 6.27 5.52 9.81
C SER A 140 4.85 5.58 9.27
N THR A 141 3.91 5.99 10.13
CA THR A 141 2.63 6.55 9.68
C THR A 141 2.97 7.82 8.90
N VAL A 142 3.09 7.71 7.59
CA VAL A 142 3.28 8.85 6.70
C VAL A 142 1.92 9.45 6.40
N THR A 143 1.60 10.56 7.05
CA THR A 143 0.45 11.39 6.68
C THR A 143 0.89 12.34 5.58
N CYS A 144 0.38 12.17 4.36
CA CYS A 144 0.61 13.14 3.31
C CYS A 144 -0.41 14.28 3.44
N VAL A 145 0.10 15.51 3.57
CA VAL A 145 -0.67 16.75 3.50
C VAL A 145 -0.27 17.47 2.22
N THR A 146 -1.12 17.40 1.18
CA THR A 146 -0.94 18.24 -0.01
C THR A 146 -1.54 19.63 0.25
N GLN A 147 -0.74 20.58 0.71
CA GLN A 147 -1.14 21.99 0.68
C GLN A 147 -0.94 22.55 -0.74
N ARG A 148 -1.98 23.15 -1.34
CA ARG A 148 -1.81 23.94 -2.57
C ARG A 148 -0.88 25.13 -2.30
N PRO A 149 0.16 25.38 -3.11
CA PRO A 149 0.91 26.63 -2.99
C PRO A 149 0.05 27.78 -3.51
N ARG A 150 -0.05 28.86 -2.74
CA ARG A 150 -0.63 30.10 -3.25
C ARG A 150 0.35 30.84 -4.16
N ASP A 151 1.66 30.70 -3.95
CA ASP A 151 2.69 31.33 -4.77
C ASP A 151 4.01 30.54 -4.61
N GLY A 152 4.61 30.15 -5.75
CA GLY A 152 6.02 29.75 -5.94
C GLY A 152 6.75 28.93 -4.85
N LEU A 153 7.06 27.67 -5.19
CA LEU A 153 8.10 26.80 -4.60
C LEU A 153 7.95 26.44 -3.11
N THR A 154 7.47 25.21 -2.81
CA THR A 154 8.04 24.40 -1.71
C THR A 154 7.72 22.91 -1.86
N LEU A 155 8.68 22.06 -1.50
CA LEU A 155 8.62 20.60 -1.38
C LEU A 155 7.42 20.11 -0.55
N GLY A 156 6.80 19.02 -0.99
CA GLY A 156 5.80 18.29 -0.21
C GLY A 156 6.34 17.90 1.16
N LEU A 157 5.64 18.29 2.22
CA LEU A 157 5.99 17.94 3.59
C LEU A 157 5.50 16.52 3.88
N ILE A 158 6.43 15.59 4.06
CA ILE A 158 6.16 14.25 4.61
C ILE A 158 6.06 14.42 6.13
N ALA A 159 4.86 14.33 6.69
CA ALA A 159 4.68 14.33 8.14
C ALA A 159 4.79 12.90 8.67
N PHE A 160 5.82 12.64 9.47
CA PHE A 160 5.96 11.42 10.25
C PHE A 160 5.12 11.57 11.52
N VAL A 161 3.96 10.90 11.58
CA VAL A 161 3.23 10.76 12.85
C VAL A 161 3.78 9.54 13.57
N GLY A 162 4.88 9.74 14.30
CA GLY A 162 5.38 8.73 15.23
C GLY A 162 4.35 8.53 16.35
N PHE A 163 3.62 7.43 16.33
CA PHE A 163 2.83 7.00 17.48
C PHE A 163 3.80 6.38 18.50
N PHE A 164 4.40 7.24 19.33
CA PHE A 164 5.02 6.78 20.57
C PHE A 164 3.89 6.26 21.48
N VAL A 165 3.62 4.96 21.44
CA VAL A 165 2.99 4.30 22.58
C VAL A 165 4.05 4.22 23.66
N GLY A 166 4.21 5.33 24.38
CA GLY A 166 4.96 5.35 25.62
C GLY A 166 4.26 4.46 26.65
N CYS A 167 4.71 3.22 26.79
CA CYS A 167 4.58 2.53 28.07
C CYS A 167 5.67 3.09 29.00
N TYR A 168 5.37 4.20 29.66
CA TYR A 168 5.94 4.45 30.98
C TYR A 168 5.28 3.44 31.93
N LEU A 169 6.03 2.48 32.44
CA LEU A 169 5.80 2.02 33.80
C LEU A 169 7.13 1.96 34.54
N VAL A 170 7.24 2.88 35.48
CA VAL A 170 8.25 2.96 36.53
C VAL A 170 8.07 1.76 37.46
N ALA A 171 9.18 1.09 37.78
CA ALA A 171 9.44 0.49 39.08
C ALA A 171 10.95 0.58 39.37
#